data_AF-A0A292RZH9-F1
#
_entry.id   AF-A0A292RZH9-F1
#
_cell.length_a   1.000
_cell.length_b   1.000
_cell.length_c   1.000
_cell.angle_alpha   90.00
_cell.angle_beta   90.00
_cell.angle_gamma   90.00
#
_symmetry.space_group_name_H-M   'P 1'
#
loop_
_entity.id
_entity.type
_entity.pdbx_description
1 polymer ?
#
loop_
_entity_poly.entity_id
_entity_poly.type
_entity_poly.pdbx_seq_one_letter_code
_entity_poly.pdbx_strand_id
1 'polypeptide(L)'
;MVATTIHLFMALALFLIQNWIGSKSYSRGYVKFSLLDDKDEALSFNFVIKVFGPIVYLIIMVAILQYFHCNQFLFNIINVVYYYILIRIITIFLYERSSIVNWWRIIFYYSSILTISSIICSKFINSVDNLLPDFSEIKNEIWLLIIIFLYQVGNRTEEILPKEPYETSRAYLPELKQRKKRYILKKYSHYKKEYWNIIDKISNQNIQINTTIIAILIFENFNRPPIIRFVERCLIKITKKEMTLGIMQVSSNRAISDTQSVVIGTENLCSKFRKNQKESETARFRLMIKHHCPDRKYIRQVLFITKCIIDNLDNRYDYSDLYSEIEHEFELYETI
;
A
#
# COMPACT_ATOMS: atom_id res chain seq x y z
N MET A 1 19.76 11.26 -25.89
CA MET A 1 19.54 9.91 -25.31
C MET A 1 20.17 9.78 -23.92
N VAL A 2 21.46 10.05 -23.73
CA VAL A 2 22.14 9.91 -22.42
C VAL A 2 21.50 10.75 -21.30
N ALA A 3 21.22 12.04 -21.54
CA ALA A 3 20.57 12.90 -20.54
C ALA A 3 19.19 12.39 -20.10
N THR A 4 18.38 11.93 -21.06
CA THR A 4 17.06 11.33 -20.80
C THR A 4 17.15 10.09 -19.91
N THR A 5 18.12 9.21 -20.18
CA THR A 5 18.36 8.00 -19.37
C THR A 5 18.76 8.37 -17.93
N ILE A 6 19.61 9.39 -17.76
CA ILE A 6 20.00 9.89 -16.44
C ILE A 6 18.80 10.47 -15.71
N HIS A 7 17.97 11.27 -16.38
CA HIS A 7 16.75 11.82 -15.78
C HIS A 7 15.79 10.72 -15.32
N LEU A 8 15.65 9.65 -16.10
CA LEU A 8 14.84 8.49 -15.73
C LEU A 8 15.42 7.76 -14.50
N PHE A 9 16.74 7.58 -14.45
CA PHE A 9 17.41 6.98 -13.30
C PHE A 9 17.24 7.83 -12.03
N MET A 10 17.39 9.15 -12.14
CA MET A 10 17.14 10.09 -11.05
C MET A 10 15.68 10.03 -10.58
N ALA A 11 14.73 9.95 -11.50
CA ALA A 11 13.31 9.80 -11.16
C ALA A 11 13.01 8.49 -10.44
N LEU A 12 13.65 7.39 -10.86
CA LEU A 12 13.55 6.10 -10.18
C LEU A 12 14.16 6.16 -8.77
N ALA A 13 15.34 6.78 -8.62
CA ALA A 13 15.97 7.00 -7.32
C ALA A 13 15.08 7.84 -6.40
N LEU A 14 14.51 8.94 -6.90
CA LEU A 14 13.53 9.74 -6.17
C LEU A 14 12.31 8.91 -5.75
N PHE A 15 11.77 8.07 -6.64
CA PHE A 15 10.66 7.19 -6.31
C PHE A 15 10.99 6.26 -5.13
N LEU A 16 12.17 5.63 -5.15
CA LEU A 16 12.63 4.73 -4.10
C LEU A 16 12.88 5.47 -2.78
N ILE A 17 13.59 6.60 -2.81
CA ILE A 17 13.89 7.44 -1.64
C ILE A 17 12.58 7.91 -1.01
N GLN A 18 11.65 8.42 -1.80
CA GLN A 18 10.39 8.94 -1.29
C GLN A 18 9.53 7.82 -0.67
N ASN A 19 9.56 6.61 -1.22
CA ASN A 19 8.89 5.44 -0.62
C ASN A 19 9.57 5.04 0.70
N TRP A 20 10.90 5.08 0.75
CA TRP A 20 11.67 4.79 1.96
C TRP A 20 11.36 5.80 3.07
N ILE A 21 11.41 7.12 2.77
CA ILE A 21 11.03 8.19 3.69
C ILE A 21 9.62 7.93 4.23
N GLY A 22 8.64 7.73 3.34
CA GLY A 22 7.26 7.44 3.75
C GLY A 22 7.15 6.20 4.66
N SER A 23 7.90 5.13 4.36
CA SER A 23 7.89 3.92 5.19
C SER A 23 8.38 4.15 6.62
N LYS A 24 9.34 5.08 6.81
CA LYS A 24 9.94 5.45 8.10
C LYS A 24 9.13 6.50 8.85
N SER A 25 8.38 7.33 8.15
CA SER A 25 7.53 8.38 8.75
C SER A 25 6.16 7.87 9.24
N TYR A 26 5.89 6.56 9.19
CA TYR A 26 4.58 5.98 9.57
C TYR A 26 4.19 6.25 11.03
N SER A 27 5.15 6.17 11.97
CA SER A 27 4.93 6.51 13.38
C SER A 27 4.70 8.01 13.62
N ARG A 28 4.87 8.85 12.61
CA ARG A 28 4.76 10.33 12.67
C ARG A 28 3.52 10.86 11.93
N GLY A 29 2.56 10.00 11.60
CA GLY A 29 1.33 10.38 10.90
C GLY A 29 1.41 10.32 9.36
N TYR A 30 2.49 9.75 8.79
CA TYR A 30 2.49 9.35 7.38
C TYR A 30 1.62 8.12 7.20
N VAL A 31 0.62 8.17 6.32
CA VAL A 31 -0.30 7.04 6.16
C VAL A 31 0.19 6.16 5.03
N LYS A 32 0.42 4.89 5.37
CA LYS A 32 0.66 3.86 4.37
C LYS A 32 -0.64 3.61 3.62
N PHE A 33 -0.51 3.34 2.32
CA PHE A 33 -1.64 2.86 1.55
C PHE A 33 -2.01 1.46 2.06
N SER A 34 -3.01 1.40 2.94
CA SER A 34 -3.57 0.20 3.53
C SER A 34 -5.04 0.14 3.17
N LEU A 35 -5.53 -1.06 2.88
CA LEU A 35 -6.95 -1.26 2.59
C LEU A 35 -7.80 -0.81 3.80
N LEU A 36 -7.26 -0.89 5.01
CA LEU A 36 -8.01 -0.84 6.27
C LEU A 36 -7.49 0.19 7.28
N ASP A 37 -6.52 1.04 6.92
CA ASP A 37 -6.13 2.15 7.80
C ASP A 37 -7.14 3.31 7.65
N ASP A 38 -7.73 3.75 8.77
CA ASP A 38 -8.78 4.78 8.81
C ASP A 38 -8.24 6.22 8.87
N LYS A 39 -6.96 6.37 9.22
CA LYS A 39 -6.30 7.67 9.23
C LYS A 39 -6.09 8.09 7.79
N ASP A 40 -6.98 8.90 7.22
CA ASP A 40 -6.75 9.57 5.93
C ASP A 40 -6.05 10.93 6.17
N GLU A 41 -4.97 10.88 6.97
CA GLU A 41 -3.88 11.86 7.15
C GLU A 41 -4.19 13.24 7.76
N ALA A 42 -3.31 13.69 8.66
CA ALA A 42 -3.06 15.12 8.88
C ALA A 42 -2.57 15.73 7.55
N LEU A 43 -3.38 16.63 6.99
CA LEU A 43 -3.23 17.18 5.64
C LEU A 43 -1.85 17.82 5.42
N SER A 44 -1.35 18.53 6.44
CA SER A 44 -0.12 19.33 6.40
C SER A 44 1.14 18.48 6.30
N PHE A 45 1.33 17.49 7.18
CA PHE A 45 2.55 16.67 7.20
C PHE A 45 2.73 15.86 5.91
N ASN A 46 1.64 15.31 5.38
CA ASN A 46 1.70 14.54 4.14
C ASN A 46 1.86 15.41 2.91
N PHE A 47 1.31 16.62 2.90
CA PHE A 47 1.63 17.61 1.88
C PHE A 47 3.13 17.94 1.90
N VAL A 48 3.70 18.20 3.08
CA VAL A 48 5.13 18.56 3.21
C VAL A 48 6.01 17.46 2.62
N ILE A 49 5.83 16.20 3.06
CA ILE A 49 6.64 15.09 2.56
C ILE A 49 6.39 14.86 1.06
N LYS A 50 5.13 14.74 0.62
CA LYS A 50 4.80 14.31 -0.75
C LYS A 50 5.07 15.38 -1.80
N VAL A 51 4.97 16.66 -1.45
CA VAL A 51 5.19 17.79 -2.36
C VAL A 51 6.61 18.32 -2.27
N PHE A 52 7.12 18.65 -1.08
CA PHE A 52 8.48 19.20 -0.96
C PHE A 52 9.57 18.15 -1.11
N GLY A 53 9.34 16.88 -0.79
CA GLY A 53 10.35 15.82 -0.96
C GLY A 53 10.95 15.75 -2.37
N PRO A 54 10.13 15.64 -3.44
CA PRO A 54 10.59 15.72 -4.82
C PRO A 54 11.34 17.02 -5.18
N ILE A 55 10.90 18.15 -4.63
CA ILE A 55 11.50 19.47 -4.90
C ILE A 55 12.88 19.57 -4.27
N VAL A 56 13.00 19.21 -2.99
CA VAL A 56 14.27 19.18 -2.25
C VAL A 56 15.25 18.23 -2.93
N TYR A 57 14.78 17.04 -3.34
CA TYR A 57 15.59 16.10 -4.10
C TYR A 57 16.13 16.71 -5.40
N LEU A 58 15.27 17.39 -6.18
CA LEU A 58 15.67 18.03 -7.42
C LEU A 58 16.77 19.08 -7.20
N ILE A 59 16.62 19.94 -6.18
CA ILE A 59 17.60 20.97 -5.82
C ILE A 59 18.95 20.32 -5.45
N ILE A 60 18.92 19.29 -4.60
CA ILE A 60 20.14 18.56 -4.18
C ILE A 60 20.84 17.95 -5.40
N MET A 61 20.09 17.32 -6.30
CA MET A 61 20.67 16.69 -7.48
C MET A 61 21.27 17.70 -8.46
N VAL A 62 20.64 18.87 -8.62
CA VAL A 62 21.20 19.97 -9.42
C VAL A 62 22.54 20.43 -8.82
N ALA A 63 22.58 20.65 -7.50
CA ALA A 63 23.82 21.04 -6.81
C ALA A 63 24.93 19.99 -6.98
N ILE A 64 24.60 18.71 -6.88
CA ILE A 64 25.55 17.60 -7.12
C ILE A 64 26.07 17.63 -8.56
N LEU A 65 25.19 17.73 -9.55
CA LEU A 65 25.57 17.74 -10.96
C LEU A 65 26.52 18.91 -11.28
N GLN A 66 26.29 20.07 -10.68
CA GLN A 66 27.14 21.25 -10.88
C GLN A 66 28.48 21.14 -10.18
N TYR A 67 28.50 20.60 -8.96
CA TYR A 67 29.73 20.33 -8.22
C TYR A 67 30.68 19.42 -8.99
N PHE A 68 30.14 18.41 -9.68
CA PHE A 68 30.92 17.51 -10.55
C PHE A 68 31.07 18.00 -12.00
N HIS A 69 30.70 19.25 -12.29
CA HIS A 69 30.77 19.86 -13.63
C HIS A 69 30.00 19.11 -14.74
N CYS A 70 28.97 18.36 -14.37
CA CYS A 70 28.10 17.58 -15.26
C CYS A 70 26.91 18.41 -15.81
N ASN A 71 27.15 19.66 -16.20
CA ASN A 71 26.10 20.64 -16.53
C ASN A 71 25.23 20.23 -17.73
N GLN A 72 25.77 19.41 -18.63
CA GLN A 72 25.04 18.84 -19.77
C GLN A 72 23.74 18.08 -19.37
N PHE A 73 23.65 17.59 -18.14
CA PHE A 73 22.46 16.89 -17.64
C PHE A 73 21.43 17.81 -16.98
N LEU A 74 21.75 19.10 -16.79
CA LEU A 74 20.82 20.10 -16.25
C LEU A 74 19.79 20.55 -17.28
N PHE A 75 20.12 20.46 -18.57
CA PHE A 75 19.18 20.82 -19.63
C PHE A 75 17.92 19.94 -19.54
N ASN A 76 16.76 20.57 -19.41
CA ASN A 76 15.46 19.91 -19.18
C ASN A 76 15.42 19.00 -17.93
N ILE A 77 16.13 19.34 -16.85
CA ILE A 77 16.12 18.56 -15.60
C ILE A 77 14.71 18.36 -15.00
N ILE A 78 13.75 19.23 -15.34
CA ILE A 78 12.34 19.08 -14.98
C ILE A 78 11.74 17.73 -15.43
N ASN A 79 12.32 17.08 -16.45
CA ASN A 79 11.92 15.75 -16.88
C ASN A 79 12.00 14.70 -15.76
N VAL A 80 12.91 14.88 -14.79
CA VAL A 80 12.98 14.04 -13.58
C VAL A 80 11.65 14.03 -12.84
N VAL A 81 10.99 15.19 -12.73
CA VAL A 81 9.69 15.35 -12.07
C VAL A 81 8.59 14.68 -12.89
N TYR A 82 8.57 14.88 -14.22
CA TYR A 82 7.59 14.23 -15.09
C TYR A 82 7.71 12.71 -15.02
N TYR A 83 8.91 12.16 -15.11
CA TYR A 83 9.14 10.72 -15.00
C TYR A 83 8.78 10.19 -13.61
N TYR A 84 9.08 10.92 -12.54
CA TYR A 84 8.70 10.53 -11.18
C TYR A 84 7.17 10.42 -11.03
N ILE A 85 6.43 11.43 -11.51
CA ILE A 85 4.96 11.40 -11.49
C ILE A 85 4.42 10.27 -12.37
N LEU A 86 5.00 10.05 -13.55
CA LEU A 86 4.60 8.96 -14.44
C LEU A 86 4.80 7.59 -13.78
N ILE A 87 5.97 7.35 -13.18
CA ILE A 87 6.27 6.11 -12.44
C ILE A 87 5.25 5.92 -11.31
N ARG A 88 4.93 6.98 -10.55
CA ARG A 88 3.90 6.92 -9.49
C ARG A 88 2.54 6.51 -10.04
N ILE A 89 2.08 7.13 -11.13
CA ILE A 89 0.79 6.81 -11.75
C ILE A 89 0.78 5.37 -12.26
N ILE A 90 1.83 4.94 -12.97
CA ILE A 90 1.99 3.57 -13.46
C ILE A 90 1.89 2.58 -12.30
N THR A 91 2.55 2.84 -11.18
CA THR A 91 2.49 1.94 -10.01
C THR A 91 1.09 1.81 -9.41
N ILE A 92 0.25 2.87 -9.43
CA ILE A 92 -1.15 2.79 -8.99
C ILE A 92 -1.93 1.82 -9.86
N PHE A 93 -1.72 1.85 -11.17
CA PHE A 93 -2.38 0.96 -12.12
C PHE A 93 -1.86 -0.47 -12.03
N LEU A 94 -0.54 -0.66 -11.97
CA LEU A 94 0.09 -1.99 -11.85
C LEU A 94 -0.35 -2.74 -10.58
N TYR A 95 -0.63 -2.01 -9.50
CA TYR A 95 -1.14 -2.58 -8.25
C TYR A 95 -2.68 -2.65 -8.19
N GLU A 96 -3.38 -2.27 -9.27
CA GLU A 96 -4.86 -2.26 -9.34
C GLU A 96 -5.54 -1.38 -8.28
N ARG A 97 -4.87 -0.30 -7.86
CA ARG A 97 -5.30 0.56 -6.75
C ARG A 97 -6.13 1.77 -7.18
N SER A 98 -6.38 1.92 -8.48
CA SER A 98 -7.06 3.08 -9.08
C SER A 98 -8.44 3.38 -8.50
N SER A 99 -9.20 2.36 -8.06
CA SER A 99 -10.53 2.56 -7.48
C SER A 99 -10.52 2.94 -5.99
N ILE A 100 -9.38 2.81 -5.32
CA ILE A 100 -9.24 3.05 -3.87
C ILE A 100 -8.56 4.39 -3.59
N VAL A 101 -7.65 4.82 -4.46
CA VAL A 101 -6.92 6.09 -4.27
C VAL A 101 -7.85 7.31 -4.32
N ASN A 102 -7.43 8.40 -3.67
CA ASN A 102 -8.14 9.68 -3.74
C ASN A 102 -7.55 10.50 -4.90
N TRP A 103 -8.16 10.41 -6.08
CA TRP A 103 -7.67 11.09 -7.27
C TRP A 103 -7.60 12.60 -7.11
N TRP A 104 -8.57 13.23 -6.44
CA TRP A 104 -8.54 14.67 -6.18
C TRP A 104 -7.31 15.09 -5.37
N ARG A 105 -6.99 14.32 -4.31
CA ARG A 105 -5.80 14.58 -3.50
C ARG A 105 -4.51 14.35 -4.30
N ILE A 106 -4.47 13.30 -5.12
CA ILE A 106 -3.31 13.01 -5.99
C ILE A 106 -3.10 14.14 -7.01
N ILE A 107 -4.17 14.59 -7.68
CA ILE A 107 -4.14 15.69 -8.64
C ILE A 107 -3.64 16.96 -7.96
N PHE A 108 -4.14 17.27 -6.75
CA PHE A 108 -3.68 18.41 -5.97
C PHE A 108 -2.17 18.34 -5.69
N TYR A 109 -1.67 17.22 -5.13
CA TYR A 109 -0.24 17.07 -4.87
C TYR A 109 0.62 17.16 -6.13
N TYR A 110 0.21 16.51 -7.23
CA TYR A 110 1.00 16.53 -8.47
C TYR A 110 0.98 17.89 -9.15
N SER A 111 -0.15 18.59 -9.12
CA SER A 111 -0.23 19.98 -9.59
C SER A 111 0.69 20.91 -8.78
N SER A 112 0.72 20.77 -7.44
CA SER A 112 1.64 21.52 -6.59
C SER A 112 3.12 21.22 -6.90
N ILE A 113 3.48 19.94 -7.06
CA ILE A 113 4.86 19.54 -7.43
C ILE A 113 5.25 20.17 -8.77
N LEU A 114 4.39 20.06 -9.78
CA LEU A 114 4.66 20.59 -11.12
C LEU A 114 4.82 22.11 -11.10
N THR A 115 3.92 22.82 -10.42
CA THR A 115 3.93 24.28 -10.34
C THR A 115 5.21 24.77 -9.66
N ILE A 116 5.51 24.25 -8.47
CA ILE A 116 6.68 24.70 -7.70
C ILE A 116 7.98 24.30 -8.41
N SER A 117 8.06 23.08 -8.97
CA SER A 117 9.25 22.64 -9.70
C SER A 117 9.48 23.47 -10.97
N SER A 118 8.42 23.89 -11.66
CA SER A 118 8.52 24.77 -12.83
C SER A 118 9.05 26.16 -12.46
N ILE A 119 8.56 26.72 -11.35
CA ILE A 119 9.07 28.00 -10.81
C ILE A 119 10.56 27.86 -10.45
N ILE A 120 10.94 26.76 -9.79
CA ILE A 120 12.34 26.53 -9.40
C ILE A 120 13.22 26.37 -10.64
N CYS A 121 12.81 25.56 -11.61
CA CYS A 121 13.58 25.35 -12.84
C CYS A 121 13.75 26.65 -13.64
N SER A 122 12.68 27.42 -13.82
CA SER A 122 12.72 28.64 -14.62
C SER A 122 13.49 29.78 -13.94
N LYS A 123 13.30 29.98 -12.63
CA LYS A 123 13.90 31.12 -11.90
C LYS A 123 15.28 30.85 -11.32
N PHE A 124 15.65 29.59 -11.08
CA PHE A 124 16.88 29.26 -10.34
C PHE A 124 17.83 28.33 -11.10
N ILE A 125 17.32 27.43 -11.96
CA ILE A 125 18.17 26.43 -12.63
C ILE A 125 18.55 26.86 -14.04
N ASN A 126 17.59 27.37 -14.82
CA ASN A 126 17.80 27.71 -16.23
C ASN A 126 18.34 29.13 -16.45
N SER A 127 18.28 29.99 -15.43
CA SER A 127 18.60 31.42 -15.50
C SER A 127 20.00 31.78 -14.98
N VAL A 128 20.85 30.79 -14.64
CA VAL A 128 22.12 31.06 -13.97
C VAL A 128 23.29 30.23 -14.56
N ASP A 129 24.32 30.92 -15.07
CA ASP A 129 25.53 30.31 -15.68
C ASP A 129 26.45 29.61 -14.66
N ASN A 130 26.34 29.96 -13.38
CA ASN A 130 26.86 29.22 -12.24
C ASN A 130 25.74 29.24 -11.21
N LEU A 131 25.29 28.12 -10.64
CA LEU A 131 24.36 28.19 -9.49
C LEU A 131 24.96 28.88 -8.25
N LEU A 132 26.24 29.26 -8.35
CA LEU A 132 26.92 30.19 -7.46
C LEU A 132 27.18 31.52 -8.20
N PRO A 133 26.26 32.49 -8.16
CA PRO A 133 26.55 33.90 -8.00
C PRO A 133 26.10 34.31 -6.58
N ASP A 134 26.42 35.54 -6.16
CA ASP A 134 26.30 36.00 -4.77
C ASP A 134 24.85 35.92 -4.23
N PHE A 135 24.55 34.83 -3.51
CA PHE A 135 23.21 34.39 -3.07
C PHE A 135 23.07 34.33 -1.54
N SER A 136 23.75 35.21 -0.81
CA SER A 136 23.86 35.15 0.65
C SER A 136 22.51 35.17 1.40
N GLU A 137 21.47 35.82 0.86
CA GLU A 137 20.17 35.97 1.55
C GLU A 137 19.19 34.80 1.28
N ILE A 138 18.89 34.49 0.02
CA ILE A 138 17.88 33.46 -0.34
C ILE A 138 18.41 32.02 -0.17
N LYS A 139 19.74 31.82 -0.32
CA LYS A 139 20.37 30.51 -0.08
C LYS A 139 20.11 30.08 1.36
N ASN A 140 20.30 30.97 2.32
CA ASN A 140 20.08 30.65 3.72
C ASN A 140 18.63 30.25 3.97
N GLU A 141 17.64 30.91 3.36
CA GLU A 141 16.23 30.54 3.52
C GLU A 141 15.87 29.20 2.89
N ILE A 142 16.34 28.91 1.67
CA ILE A 142 16.10 27.61 1.02
C ILE A 142 16.82 26.49 1.77
N TRP A 143 18.07 26.72 2.20
CA TRP A 143 18.79 25.74 3.02
C TRP A 143 18.18 25.59 4.40
N LEU A 144 17.66 26.65 5.02
CA LEU A 144 16.90 26.57 6.26
C LEU A 144 15.64 25.74 6.04
N LEU A 145 14.91 25.93 4.93
CA LEU A 145 13.73 25.12 4.60
C LEU A 145 14.10 23.65 4.35
N ILE A 146 15.19 23.38 3.64
CA ILE A 146 15.73 22.03 3.45
C ILE A 146 16.16 21.42 4.78
N ILE A 147 16.84 22.18 5.65
CA ILE A 147 17.29 21.73 6.97
C ILE A 147 16.08 21.48 7.86
N ILE A 148 15.07 22.35 7.87
CA ILE A 148 13.81 22.14 8.61
C ILE A 148 13.10 20.90 8.07
N PHE A 149 13.03 20.72 6.75
CA PHE A 149 12.45 19.53 6.14
C PHE A 149 13.22 18.26 6.53
N LEU A 150 14.55 18.27 6.39
CA LEU A 150 15.44 17.16 6.78
C LEU A 150 15.41 16.92 8.28
N TYR A 151 15.22 17.95 9.11
CA TYR A 151 15.04 17.86 10.55
C TYR A 151 13.69 17.24 10.89
N GLN A 152 12.60 17.63 10.24
CA GLN A 152 11.29 16.98 10.41
C GLN A 152 11.30 15.51 9.93
N VAL A 153 12.04 15.21 8.86
CA VAL A 153 12.20 13.85 8.33
C VAL A 153 13.18 13.02 9.16
N GLY A 154 14.26 13.61 9.66
CA GLY A 154 15.37 12.94 10.35
C GLY A 154 15.17 12.84 11.86
N ASN A 155 14.74 13.92 12.50
CA ASN A 155 14.59 13.94 13.94
C ASN A 155 13.38 13.09 14.35
N ARG A 156 13.63 12.14 15.25
CA ARG A 156 12.56 11.42 15.95
C ARG A 156 12.04 12.36 17.01
N THR A 157 11.21 13.32 16.63
CA THR A 157 10.21 13.80 17.59
C THR A 157 9.24 12.63 17.76
N GLU A 158 9.62 11.69 18.62
CA GLU A 158 8.65 11.19 19.59
C GLU A 158 8.17 12.46 20.29
N GLU A 159 7.21 13.14 19.70
CA GLU A 159 6.36 13.99 20.49
C GLU A 159 5.79 13.04 21.53
N ILE A 160 6.36 13.15 22.73
CA ILE A 160 5.74 12.84 24.00
C ILE A 160 4.56 13.81 24.12
N LEU A 161 3.66 13.81 23.13
CA LEU A 161 2.26 13.98 23.43
C LEU A 161 1.99 12.90 24.48
N PRO A 162 1.22 13.20 25.55
CA PRO A 162 0.76 12.14 26.43
C PRO A 162 0.27 11.02 25.51
N LYS A 163 0.62 9.77 25.82
CA LYS A 163 -0.03 8.64 25.17
C LYS A 163 -1.53 8.87 25.42
N GLU A 164 -2.20 9.54 24.48
CA GLU A 164 -3.62 9.42 24.21
C GLU A 164 -3.87 7.94 24.40
N PRO A 165 -4.57 7.55 25.48
CA PRO A 165 -4.41 6.28 26.18
C PRO A 165 -4.48 5.16 25.16
N TYR A 166 -3.31 4.71 24.67
CA TYR A 166 -3.11 4.02 23.38
C TYR A 166 -4.42 3.99 22.60
N GLU A 167 -4.89 5.16 22.12
CA GLU A 167 -6.31 5.36 21.77
C GLU A 167 -6.73 4.09 21.05
N THR A 168 -7.55 3.29 21.77
CA THR A 168 -7.87 1.91 21.43
C THR A 168 -7.96 1.88 19.95
N SER A 169 -7.20 1.01 19.27
CA SER A 169 -7.21 0.96 17.82
C SER A 169 -8.66 0.78 17.36
N ARG A 170 -9.37 1.90 17.18
CA ARG A 170 -10.76 2.05 16.81
C ARG A 170 -10.81 1.81 15.31
N ALA A 171 -10.24 0.68 14.89
CA ALA A 171 -10.65 -0.09 13.73
C ALA A 171 -12.01 -0.76 13.99
N TYR A 172 -12.86 -0.06 14.76
CA TYR A 172 -14.27 -0.30 14.88
C TYR A 172 -14.93 0.69 13.93
N LEU A 173 -15.15 0.22 12.71
CA LEU A 173 -15.88 0.83 11.60
C LEU A 173 -16.29 2.32 11.80
N PRO A 174 -15.38 3.31 11.70
CA PRO A 174 -15.80 4.56 11.08
C PRO A 174 -16.16 4.19 9.64
N GLU A 175 -17.36 4.54 9.17
CA GLU A 175 -17.91 4.18 7.86
C GLU A 175 -16.82 3.93 6.82
N LEU A 176 -16.64 2.67 6.41
CA LEU A 176 -15.63 2.29 5.43
C LEU A 176 -15.75 3.26 4.26
N LYS A 177 -14.70 4.08 4.02
CA LYS A 177 -14.75 5.10 2.98
C LYS A 177 -15.34 4.47 1.74
N GLN A 178 -16.38 5.08 1.19
CA GLN A 178 -17.21 4.47 0.15
C GLN A 178 -16.39 3.90 -1.03
N ARG A 179 -15.22 4.49 -1.33
CA ARG A 179 -14.24 3.98 -2.32
C ARG A 179 -13.66 2.61 -1.95
N LYS A 180 -13.23 2.41 -0.72
CA LYS A 180 -12.71 1.12 -0.20
C LYS A 180 -13.82 0.05 -0.19
N LYS A 181 -15.03 0.41 0.25
CA LYS A 181 -16.22 -0.46 0.18
C LYS A 181 -16.49 -0.94 -1.23
N ARG A 182 -16.60 0.01 -2.18
CA ARG A 182 -16.82 -0.29 -3.60
C ARG A 182 -15.74 -1.20 -4.17
N TYR A 183 -14.47 -1.01 -3.78
CA TYR A 183 -13.40 -1.91 -4.19
C TYR A 183 -13.60 -3.34 -3.69
N ILE A 184 -13.87 -3.52 -2.38
CA ILE A 184 -14.08 -4.84 -1.78
C ILE A 184 -15.24 -5.55 -2.49
N LEU A 185 -16.38 -4.88 -2.66
CA LEU A 185 -17.56 -5.47 -3.31
C LEU A 185 -17.29 -5.81 -4.78
N LYS A 186 -16.60 -4.93 -5.52
CA LYS A 186 -16.20 -5.21 -6.91
C LYS A 186 -15.29 -6.44 -7.00
N LYS A 187 -14.31 -6.56 -6.10
CA LYS A 187 -13.40 -7.71 -6.06
C LYS A 187 -14.10 -8.99 -5.60
N TYR A 188 -15.03 -8.89 -4.65
CA TYR A 188 -15.89 -10.01 -4.27
C TYR A 188 -16.69 -10.54 -5.47
N SER A 189 -17.40 -9.68 -6.20
CA SER A 189 -18.15 -10.09 -7.40
C SER A 189 -17.25 -10.75 -8.45
N HIS A 190 -16.05 -10.21 -8.65
CA HIS A 190 -15.07 -10.77 -9.59
C HIS A 190 -14.59 -12.17 -9.16
N TYR A 191 -14.11 -12.33 -7.93
CA TYR A 191 -13.61 -13.63 -7.44
C TYR A 191 -14.72 -14.65 -7.19
N LYS A 192 -15.93 -14.20 -6.85
CA LYS A 192 -17.11 -15.07 -6.84
C LYS A 192 -17.36 -15.63 -8.24
N LYS A 193 -17.38 -14.79 -9.28
CA LYS A 193 -17.55 -15.29 -10.66
C LYS A 193 -16.44 -16.26 -11.07
N GLU A 194 -15.20 -16.00 -10.68
CA GLU A 194 -14.03 -16.76 -11.15
C GLU A 194 -13.79 -18.06 -10.38
N TYR A 195 -13.92 -18.05 -9.05
CA TYR A 195 -13.46 -19.12 -8.19
C TYR A 195 -14.56 -19.80 -7.38
N TRP A 196 -15.80 -19.27 -7.35
CA TRP A 196 -16.86 -19.79 -6.49
C TRP A 196 -17.12 -21.27 -6.69
N ASN A 197 -17.28 -21.73 -7.94
CA ASN A 197 -17.57 -23.14 -8.22
C ASN A 197 -16.49 -24.10 -7.69
N ILE A 198 -15.22 -23.67 -7.74
CA ILE A 198 -14.09 -24.46 -7.23
C ILE A 198 -14.14 -24.49 -5.70
N ILE A 199 -14.30 -23.32 -5.08
CA ILE A 199 -14.31 -23.16 -3.63
C ILE A 199 -15.49 -23.91 -3.02
N ASP A 200 -16.69 -23.72 -3.59
CA ASP A 200 -17.96 -24.31 -3.16
C ASP A 200 -17.96 -25.83 -3.21
N LYS A 201 -17.32 -26.42 -4.23
CA LYS A 201 -17.14 -27.87 -4.33
C LYS A 201 -16.24 -28.41 -3.22
N ILE A 202 -15.14 -27.72 -2.90
CA ILE A 202 -14.17 -28.18 -1.89
C ILE A 202 -14.72 -27.97 -0.47
N SER A 203 -15.44 -26.88 -0.24
CA SER A 203 -16.01 -26.50 1.06
C SER A 203 -17.28 -27.27 1.44
N ASN A 204 -17.78 -28.13 0.56
CA ASN A 204 -19.08 -28.81 0.67
C ASN A 204 -20.25 -27.82 0.78
N GLN A 205 -20.29 -26.81 -0.10
CA GLN A 205 -21.37 -25.81 -0.18
C GLN A 205 -21.54 -24.96 1.08
N ASN A 206 -20.49 -24.84 1.90
CA ASN A 206 -20.51 -23.98 3.07
C ASN A 206 -20.26 -22.51 2.67
N ILE A 207 -21.33 -21.73 2.64
CA ILE A 207 -21.35 -20.33 2.23
C ILE A 207 -20.43 -19.43 3.07
N GLN A 208 -20.33 -19.70 4.38
CA GLN A 208 -19.52 -18.93 5.30
C GLN A 208 -18.02 -19.15 5.01
N ILE A 209 -17.60 -20.41 4.85
CA ILE A 209 -16.24 -20.77 4.44
C ILE A 209 -15.89 -20.16 3.08
N ASN A 210 -16.80 -20.27 2.10
CA ASN A 210 -16.58 -19.70 0.76
C ASN A 210 -16.30 -18.19 0.83
N THR A 211 -17.08 -17.49 1.64
CA THR A 211 -16.97 -16.04 1.81
C THR A 211 -15.68 -15.66 2.54
N THR A 212 -15.28 -16.41 3.57
CA THR A 212 -13.97 -16.22 4.23
C THR A 212 -12.81 -16.43 3.25
N ILE A 213 -12.86 -17.46 2.41
CA ILE A 213 -11.81 -17.74 1.41
C ILE A 213 -11.73 -16.61 0.39
N ILE A 214 -12.86 -16.09 -0.09
CA ILE A 214 -12.86 -14.93 -0.99
C ILE A 214 -12.32 -13.68 -0.28
N ALA A 215 -12.63 -13.47 0.99
CA ALA A 215 -12.04 -12.36 1.74
C ALA A 215 -10.51 -12.46 1.84
N ILE A 216 -9.98 -13.68 2.06
CA ILE A 216 -8.54 -13.97 1.98
C ILE A 216 -8.00 -13.64 0.59
N LEU A 217 -8.64 -14.08 -0.50
CA LEU A 217 -8.22 -13.77 -1.87
C LEU A 217 -8.14 -12.26 -2.15
N ILE A 218 -9.14 -11.50 -1.70
CA ILE A 218 -9.17 -10.04 -1.83
C ILE A 218 -7.98 -9.42 -1.10
N PHE A 219 -7.71 -9.87 0.12
CA PHE A 219 -6.63 -9.37 0.95
C PHE A 219 -5.25 -9.70 0.34
N GLU A 220 -5.03 -10.95 -0.03
CA GLU A 220 -3.77 -11.40 -0.62
C GLU A 220 -3.49 -10.71 -1.94
N ASN A 221 -4.48 -10.60 -2.83
CA ASN A 221 -4.31 -9.88 -4.10
C ASN A 221 -3.99 -8.40 -3.91
N PHE A 222 -4.59 -7.74 -2.91
CA PHE A 222 -4.33 -6.33 -2.62
C PHE A 222 -2.87 -6.07 -2.21
N ASN A 223 -2.27 -7.02 -1.48
CA ASN A 223 -0.88 -6.95 -1.04
C ASN A 223 0.11 -7.46 -2.09
N ARG A 224 -0.30 -8.43 -2.92
CA ARG A 224 0.52 -9.07 -3.95
C ARG A 224 -0.22 -9.09 -5.31
N PRO A 225 -0.19 -7.97 -6.05
CA PRO A 225 -0.91 -7.85 -7.33
C PRO A 225 -0.38 -8.81 -8.40
N PRO A 226 -1.13 -9.00 -9.51
CA PRO A 226 -0.79 -9.95 -10.57
C PRO A 226 0.63 -9.79 -11.13
N ILE A 227 1.14 -8.56 -11.25
CA ILE A 227 2.49 -8.28 -11.77
C ILE A 227 3.59 -8.87 -10.87
N ILE A 228 3.44 -8.78 -9.54
CA ILE A 228 4.40 -9.34 -8.58
C ILE A 228 4.34 -10.87 -8.66
N ARG A 229 3.12 -11.42 -8.67
CA ARG A 229 2.90 -12.88 -8.80
C ARG A 229 3.46 -13.44 -10.10
N PHE A 230 3.41 -12.68 -11.19
CA PHE A 230 4.04 -13.05 -12.45
C PHE A 230 5.56 -13.12 -12.33
N VAL A 231 6.19 -12.10 -11.74
CA VAL A 231 7.65 -12.10 -11.51
C VAL A 231 8.07 -13.30 -10.66
N GLU A 232 7.32 -13.64 -9.62
CA GLU A 232 7.61 -14.78 -8.74
C GLU A 232 7.49 -16.13 -9.45
N ARG A 233 6.47 -16.29 -10.30
CA ARG A 233 6.34 -17.48 -11.16
C ARG A 233 7.52 -17.63 -12.13
N CYS A 234 8.12 -16.53 -12.56
CA CYS A 234 9.34 -16.58 -13.36
C CYS A 234 10.56 -16.91 -12.48
N LEU A 235 10.67 -16.28 -11.31
CA LEU A 235 11.79 -16.46 -10.38
C LEU A 235 11.90 -17.90 -9.86
N ILE A 236 10.77 -18.56 -9.58
CA ILE A 236 10.81 -19.94 -9.09
C ILE A 236 11.32 -20.94 -10.14
N LYS A 237 11.05 -20.69 -11.43
CA LYS A 237 11.55 -21.54 -12.51
C LYS A 237 13.08 -21.54 -12.56
N ILE A 238 13.68 -20.43 -12.17
CA ILE A 238 15.13 -20.25 -12.13
C ILE A 238 15.71 -20.78 -10.83
N THR A 239 15.16 -20.36 -9.69
CA THR A 239 15.75 -20.64 -8.38
C THR A 239 15.43 -22.03 -7.85
N LYS A 240 14.26 -22.61 -8.21
CA LYS A 240 13.69 -23.86 -7.67
C LYS A 240 13.61 -23.92 -6.14
N LYS A 241 13.74 -22.76 -5.47
CA LYS A 241 13.58 -22.63 -4.02
C LYS A 241 12.11 -22.54 -3.67
N GLU A 242 11.74 -23.12 -2.54
CA GLU A 242 10.39 -23.01 -2.01
C GLU A 242 10.03 -21.55 -1.72
N MET A 243 8.87 -21.11 -2.23
CA MET A 243 8.34 -19.77 -2.01
C MET A 243 6.81 -19.77 -2.09
N THR A 244 6.18 -18.75 -1.49
CA THR A 244 4.73 -18.56 -1.61
C THR A 244 4.37 -18.07 -3.00
N LEU A 245 3.38 -18.71 -3.64
CA LEU A 245 2.97 -18.45 -5.01
C LEU A 245 1.46 -18.38 -5.18
N GLY A 246 1.07 -17.73 -6.27
CA GLY A 246 -0.31 -17.59 -6.70
C GLY A 246 -1.14 -16.64 -5.84
N ILE A 247 -2.42 -16.51 -6.16
CA ILE A 247 -3.31 -15.55 -5.50
C ILE A 247 -3.54 -15.87 -4.02
N MET A 248 -3.53 -17.14 -3.62
CA MET A 248 -3.66 -17.54 -2.21
C MET A 248 -2.32 -17.68 -1.50
N GLN A 249 -1.19 -17.29 -2.11
CA GLN A 249 0.12 -17.30 -1.43
C GLN A 249 0.52 -18.65 -0.83
N VAL A 250 0.28 -19.73 -1.58
CA VAL A 250 0.56 -21.10 -1.13
C VAL A 250 2.03 -21.44 -1.35
N SER A 251 2.68 -22.08 -0.37
CA SER A 251 4.07 -22.52 -0.50
C SER A 251 4.22 -23.58 -1.60
N SER A 252 5.18 -23.38 -2.49
CA SER A 252 5.51 -24.35 -3.52
C SER A 252 6.96 -24.21 -3.96
N ASN A 253 7.56 -25.32 -4.40
CA ASN A 253 8.88 -25.36 -5.06
C ASN A 253 8.77 -25.41 -6.59
N ARG A 254 7.55 -25.36 -7.15
CA ARG A 254 7.26 -25.35 -8.59
C ARG A 254 6.34 -24.20 -8.94
N ALA A 255 6.43 -23.74 -10.19
CA ALA A 255 5.52 -22.71 -10.68
C ALA A 255 4.08 -23.22 -10.65
N ILE A 256 3.21 -22.52 -9.93
CA ILE A 256 1.77 -22.77 -9.87
C ILE A 256 1.00 -21.56 -10.43
N SER A 257 -0.13 -21.85 -11.07
CA SER A 257 -1.09 -20.84 -11.51
C SER A 257 -1.95 -20.34 -10.35
N ASP A 258 -2.69 -19.26 -10.57
CA ASP A 258 -3.58 -18.70 -9.56
C ASP A 258 -4.73 -19.65 -9.23
N THR A 259 -5.31 -20.32 -10.23
CA THR A 259 -6.35 -21.35 -10.04
C THR A 259 -5.83 -22.53 -9.22
N GLN A 260 -4.63 -23.03 -9.51
CA GLN A 260 -4.00 -24.09 -8.71
C GLN A 260 -3.73 -23.63 -7.27
N SER A 261 -3.28 -22.40 -7.09
CA SER A 261 -3.12 -21.80 -5.76
C SER A 261 -4.44 -21.72 -5.01
N VAL A 262 -5.55 -21.39 -5.69
CA VAL A 262 -6.90 -21.41 -5.09
C VAL A 262 -7.31 -22.81 -4.64
N VAL A 263 -7.10 -23.82 -5.48
CA VAL A 263 -7.43 -25.22 -5.13
C VAL A 263 -6.66 -25.66 -3.88
N ILE A 264 -5.33 -25.55 -3.90
CA ILE A 264 -4.48 -26.02 -2.80
C ILE A 264 -4.76 -25.22 -1.51
N GLY A 265 -4.89 -23.89 -1.63
CA GLY A 265 -5.18 -23.04 -0.49
C GLY A 265 -6.54 -23.36 0.15
N THR A 266 -7.56 -23.57 -0.69
CA THR A 266 -8.91 -23.92 -0.24
C THR A 266 -8.95 -25.29 0.43
N GLU A 267 -8.29 -26.29 -0.15
CA GLU A 267 -8.18 -27.63 0.45
C GLU A 267 -7.51 -27.58 1.84
N ASN A 268 -6.41 -26.85 1.96
CA ASN A 268 -5.69 -26.67 3.22
C ASN A 268 -6.59 -26.01 4.28
N LEU A 269 -7.25 -24.90 3.94
CA LEU A 269 -8.13 -24.18 4.87
C LEU A 269 -9.34 -25.03 5.29
N CYS A 270 -10.02 -25.67 4.35
CA CYS A 270 -11.15 -26.55 4.63
C CYS A 270 -10.72 -27.75 5.49
N SER A 271 -9.56 -28.34 5.22
CA SER A 271 -9.02 -29.43 6.04
C SER A 271 -8.79 -29.00 7.48
N LYS A 272 -8.29 -27.76 7.70
CA LYS A 272 -8.06 -27.23 9.03
C LYS A 272 -9.36 -26.93 9.76
N PHE A 273 -10.34 -26.37 9.06
CA PHE A 273 -11.68 -26.12 9.59
C PHE A 273 -12.37 -27.43 10.04
N ARG A 274 -12.19 -28.52 9.28
CA ARG A 274 -12.71 -29.86 9.62
C ARG A 274 -11.94 -30.54 10.77
N LYS A 275 -10.62 -30.37 10.86
CA LYS A 275 -9.81 -30.98 11.94
C LYS A 275 -10.13 -30.42 13.32
N ASN A 276 -10.63 -29.19 13.41
CA ASN A 276 -10.94 -28.52 14.66
C ASN A 276 -12.42 -28.69 15.08
N GLN A 277 -13.07 -29.82 14.74
CA GLN A 277 -14.48 -30.09 15.06
C GLN A 277 -14.84 -30.03 16.56
N LYS A 278 -13.86 -30.16 17.46
CA LYS A 278 -14.07 -30.08 18.92
C LYS A 278 -14.26 -28.65 19.43
N GLU A 279 -13.87 -27.66 18.63
CA GLU A 279 -14.00 -26.25 18.95
C GLU A 279 -15.37 -25.72 18.49
N SER A 280 -15.81 -24.59 19.04
CA SER A 280 -17.02 -23.92 18.55
C SER A 280 -16.87 -23.55 17.06
N GLU A 281 -17.98 -23.55 16.31
CA GLU A 281 -18.03 -23.11 14.89
C GLU A 281 -17.33 -21.76 14.71
N THR A 282 -17.63 -20.80 15.59
CA THR A 282 -17.00 -19.49 15.69
C THR A 282 -15.47 -19.57 15.78
N ALA A 283 -14.95 -20.33 16.75
CA ALA A 283 -13.51 -20.50 16.93
C ALA A 283 -12.83 -21.22 15.74
N ARG A 284 -13.56 -22.07 15.02
CA ARG A 284 -13.03 -22.78 13.83
C ARG A 284 -12.72 -21.81 12.69
N PHE A 285 -13.50 -20.74 12.49
CA PHE A 285 -13.19 -19.70 11.50
C PHE A 285 -11.90 -18.97 11.85
N ARG A 286 -11.74 -18.54 13.11
CA ARG A 286 -10.50 -17.92 13.59
C ARG A 286 -9.29 -18.82 13.38
N LEU A 287 -9.40 -20.10 13.76
CA LEU A 287 -8.33 -21.08 13.65
C LEU A 287 -7.96 -21.39 12.20
N MET A 288 -8.94 -21.39 11.30
CA MET A 288 -8.72 -21.53 9.86
C MET A 288 -7.91 -20.34 9.32
N ILE A 289 -8.30 -19.10 9.63
CA ILE A 289 -7.59 -17.90 9.17
C ILE A 289 -6.17 -17.84 9.79
N LYS A 290 -6.07 -18.15 11.09
CA LYS A 290 -4.80 -18.21 11.83
C LYS A 290 -3.82 -19.24 11.26
N HIS A 291 -4.34 -20.34 10.71
CA HIS A 291 -3.51 -21.36 10.07
C HIS A 291 -2.88 -20.84 8.77
N HIS A 292 -3.60 -20.01 8.02
CA HIS A 292 -3.08 -19.36 6.83
C HIS A 292 -2.03 -18.31 7.16
N CYS A 293 -2.35 -17.41 8.10
CA CYS A 293 -1.40 -16.44 8.63
C CYS A 293 -1.66 -16.22 10.13
N PRO A 294 -0.67 -16.49 11.01
CA PRO A 294 -0.88 -16.41 12.45
C PRO A 294 -0.91 -14.97 12.98
N ASP A 295 -0.64 -13.95 12.14
CA ASP A 295 -0.64 -12.54 12.54
C ASP A 295 -2.07 -12.09 12.91
N ARG A 296 -2.24 -11.58 14.13
CA ARG A 296 -3.55 -11.07 14.60
C ARG A 296 -4.03 -9.90 13.73
N LYS A 297 -3.11 -9.06 13.22
CA LYS A 297 -3.47 -7.98 12.29
C LYS A 297 -4.00 -8.54 10.96
N TYR A 298 -3.49 -9.67 10.50
CA TYR A 298 -4.01 -10.34 9.31
C TYR A 298 -5.45 -10.83 9.53
N ILE A 299 -5.69 -11.56 10.63
CA ILE A 299 -7.01 -12.15 10.95
C ILE A 299 -8.09 -11.07 10.93
N ARG A 300 -7.83 -9.95 11.61
CA ARG A 300 -8.72 -8.79 11.65
C ARG A 300 -9.02 -8.21 10.29
N GLN A 301 -8.01 -8.09 9.44
CA GLN A 301 -8.19 -7.53 8.10
C GLN A 301 -9.08 -8.42 7.23
N VAL A 302 -8.92 -9.74 7.33
CA VAL A 302 -9.79 -10.70 6.63
C VAL A 302 -11.21 -10.65 7.19
N LEU A 303 -11.39 -10.65 8.51
CA LEU A 303 -12.72 -10.57 9.15
C LEU A 303 -13.41 -9.24 8.82
N PHE A 304 -12.68 -8.13 8.73
CA PHE A 304 -13.22 -6.85 8.30
C PHE A 304 -13.75 -6.91 6.85
N ILE A 305 -12.95 -7.46 5.92
CA ILE A 305 -13.38 -7.63 4.52
C ILE A 305 -14.62 -8.52 4.45
N THR A 306 -14.63 -9.59 5.25
CA THR A 306 -15.75 -10.53 5.37
C THR A 306 -17.01 -9.82 5.84
N LYS A 307 -16.93 -9.02 6.91
CA LYS A 307 -18.05 -8.20 7.40
C LYS A 307 -18.58 -7.26 6.32
N CYS A 308 -17.68 -6.54 5.64
CA CYS A 308 -18.07 -5.64 4.55
C CYS A 308 -18.83 -6.36 3.43
N ILE A 309 -18.50 -7.62 3.13
CA ILE A 309 -19.23 -8.43 2.17
C ILE A 309 -20.60 -8.79 2.72
N ILE A 310 -20.67 -9.41 3.91
CA ILE A 310 -21.91 -9.91 4.53
C ILE A 310 -22.94 -8.77 4.72
N ASP A 311 -22.49 -7.60 5.20
CA ASP A 311 -23.34 -6.42 5.39
C ASP A 311 -24.01 -5.91 4.11
N ASN A 312 -23.56 -6.37 2.94
CA ASN A 312 -24.08 -5.98 1.62
C ASN A 312 -24.64 -7.18 0.84
N LEU A 313 -24.96 -8.28 1.52
CA LEU A 313 -25.72 -9.41 0.99
C LEU A 313 -27.14 -9.41 1.57
N ASP A 314 -28.09 -9.94 0.79
CA ASP A 314 -29.50 -9.99 1.21
C ASP A 314 -29.76 -10.99 2.35
N ASN A 315 -29.03 -12.13 2.36
CA ASN A 315 -29.23 -13.22 3.32
C ASN A 315 -28.17 -13.24 4.43
N ARG A 316 -28.22 -12.29 5.36
CA ARG A 316 -27.26 -12.22 6.49
C ARG A 316 -27.39 -13.38 7.48
N TYR A 317 -28.58 -13.97 7.61
CA TYR A 317 -28.85 -15.08 8.53
C TYR A 317 -28.02 -16.33 8.25
N ASP A 318 -27.64 -16.57 6.99
CA ASP A 318 -26.80 -17.71 6.61
C ASP A 318 -25.35 -17.62 7.13
N TYR A 319 -24.98 -16.49 7.76
CA TYR A 319 -23.65 -16.16 8.24
C TYR A 319 -23.56 -16.00 9.77
N SER A 320 -24.52 -16.53 10.53
CA SER A 320 -24.58 -16.34 11.99
C SER A 320 -23.26 -16.63 12.69
N ASP A 321 -22.63 -17.78 12.44
CA ASP A 321 -21.43 -18.21 13.17
C ASP A 321 -20.21 -17.34 12.85
N LEU A 322 -20.04 -16.99 11.57
CA LEU A 322 -18.99 -16.10 11.09
C LEU A 322 -19.21 -14.65 11.56
N TYR A 323 -20.46 -14.20 11.64
CA TYR A 323 -20.79 -12.88 12.17
C TYR A 323 -20.53 -12.81 13.68
N SER A 324 -20.83 -13.86 14.44
CA SER A 324 -20.45 -13.96 15.85
C SER A 324 -18.92 -13.96 16.05
N GLU A 325 -18.14 -14.57 15.15
CA GLU A 325 -16.67 -14.52 15.23
C GLU A 325 -16.15 -13.12 14.94
N ILE A 326 -16.77 -12.42 13.99
CA ILE A 326 -16.49 -11.02 13.70
C ILE A 326 -16.73 -10.20 14.97
N GLU A 327 -17.93 -10.26 15.56
CA GLU A 327 -18.26 -9.54 16.79
C GLU A 327 -17.26 -9.84 17.91
N HIS A 328 -16.99 -11.12 18.17
CA HIS A 328 -16.06 -11.54 19.23
C HIS A 328 -14.60 -11.06 19.01
N GLU A 329 -14.02 -11.13 17.80
CA GLU A 329 -12.66 -10.63 17.55
C GLU A 329 -12.54 -9.11 17.69
N PHE A 330 -13.62 -8.39 17.38
CA PHE A 330 -13.65 -6.96 17.58
C PHE A 330 -13.91 -6.62 19.06
N GLU A 331 -14.80 -7.31 19.79
CA GLU A 331 -15.15 -7.02 21.21
C GLU A 331 -13.95 -7.15 22.16
N LEU A 332 -13.06 -8.12 21.88
CA LEU A 332 -11.78 -8.30 22.59
C LEU A 332 -10.85 -7.08 22.56
N TYR A 333 -11.21 -6.01 21.84
CA TYR A 333 -10.47 -4.75 21.75
C TYR A 333 -11.21 -3.54 22.29
N GLU A 334 -12.48 -3.67 22.69
CA GLU A 334 -13.16 -2.62 23.47
C GLU A 334 -12.79 -2.71 24.97
N THR A 335 -12.27 -3.87 25.40
CA THR A 335 -11.98 -4.22 26.79
C THR A 335 -10.50 -4.07 27.20
N ILE A 336 -9.62 -3.68 26.27
CA ILE A 336 -8.19 -3.39 26.48
C ILE A 336 -7.95 -1.94 26.11
#